data_AF-A0A257MQB1-F1
#
_entry.id   AF-A0A257MQB1-F1
#
_cell.length_a   1.000
_cell.length_b   1.000
_cell.length_c   1.000
_cell.angle_alpha   90.00
_cell.angle_beta   90.00
_cell.angle_gamma   90.00
#
_symmetry.space_group_name_H-M   'P 1'
#
loop_
_entity.id
_entity.type
_entity.pdbx_description
1 polymer ?
#
loop_
_entity_poly.entity_id
_entity_poly.type
_entity_poly.pdbx_seq_one_letter_code
_entity_poly.pdbx_strand_id
1 'polypeptide(L)'
;ARFSQADFSSAVFRDLALFGLTRFEDIVAFQEARFKGDLNFKGATISALLFEKAELDKGTRIILNDTDISRFRARWDEIEDHVLWEPGAYLALVENYRRLGWSKDEDDCYYHYRKLDQAAKKWSWSKAIDILAWLSCGYGVRPGYALAWSLFTILCFGLVFWKGDGIRRSSRPLSGPAEEDSFPERVTLRNALFFSTMVFLSQGPIDFLPMGRHRYYVILEGITGWLLLALFLVTLGRVMIR
;
A
#
# COMPACT_ATOMS: atom_id res chain seq x y z
N ALA A 1 -26.17 28.51 -8.87
CA ALA A 1 -26.88 29.04 -7.68
C ALA A 1 -25.88 29.28 -6.55
N ARG A 2 -26.17 30.19 -5.61
CA ARG A 2 -25.32 30.48 -4.45
C ARG A 2 -26.14 30.26 -3.19
N PHE A 3 -25.65 29.44 -2.28
CA PHE A 3 -26.29 29.10 -1.02
C PHE A 3 -25.30 29.38 0.11
N SER A 4 -25.79 29.96 1.20
CA SER A 4 -24.96 30.09 2.41
C SER A 4 -24.80 28.72 3.06
N GLN A 5 -25.92 28.11 3.46
CA GLN A 5 -26.00 26.74 3.98
C GLN A 5 -27.10 25.98 3.23
N ALA A 6 -26.99 24.66 3.18
CA ALA A 6 -28.06 23.79 2.71
C ALA A 6 -28.03 22.45 3.44
N ASP A 7 -29.19 22.01 3.91
CA ASP A 7 -29.33 20.74 4.63
C ASP A 7 -30.24 19.80 3.84
N PHE A 8 -29.66 18.68 3.39
CA PHE A 8 -30.31 17.58 2.71
C PHE A 8 -30.18 16.29 3.52
N SER A 9 -29.94 16.39 4.83
CA SER A 9 -29.83 15.22 5.69
C SER A 9 -31.12 14.39 5.65
N SER A 10 -30.99 13.06 5.61
CA SER A 10 -32.10 12.12 5.41
C SER A 10 -32.91 12.28 4.11
N ALA A 11 -32.49 13.15 3.18
CA ALA A 11 -33.18 13.30 1.90
C ALA A 11 -33.01 12.05 1.03
N VAL A 12 -34.01 11.78 0.18
CA VAL A 12 -33.97 10.67 -0.77
C VAL A 12 -33.97 11.23 -2.18
N PHE A 13 -32.84 11.12 -2.86
CA PHE A 13 -32.67 11.49 -4.26
C PHE A 13 -32.97 10.27 -5.13
N ARG A 14 -34.14 10.27 -5.78
CA ARG A 14 -34.60 9.14 -6.63
C ARG A 14 -33.93 9.13 -8.00
N ASP A 15 -33.60 10.32 -8.51
CA ASP A 15 -32.95 10.55 -9.79
C ASP A 15 -31.68 11.39 -9.56
N LEU A 16 -31.13 11.95 -10.63
CA LEU A 16 -29.95 12.81 -10.60
C LEU A 16 -30.08 13.95 -9.57
N ALA A 17 -29.15 13.98 -8.61
CA ALA A 17 -28.95 15.09 -7.69
C ALA A 17 -27.94 16.08 -8.28
N LEU A 18 -28.44 17.15 -8.93
CA LEU A 18 -27.62 18.09 -9.69
C LEU A 18 -27.27 19.35 -8.87
N PHE A 19 -25.99 19.44 -8.49
CA PHE A 19 -25.39 20.59 -7.81
C PHE A 19 -24.20 21.18 -8.58
N GLY A 20 -24.10 20.89 -9.88
CA GLY A 20 -23.03 21.42 -10.73
C GLY A 20 -23.05 22.95 -10.81
N LEU A 21 -21.88 23.58 -10.86
CA LEU A 21 -21.69 25.04 -10.93
C LEU A 21 -22.39 25.82 -9.79
N THR A 22 -22.67 25.16 -8.67
CA THR A 22 -23.21 25.81 -7.46
C THR A 22 -22.09 26.27 -6.55
N ARG A 23 -22.37 27.29 -5.74
CA ARG A 23 -21.47 27.77 -4.69
C ARG A 23 -22.16 27.61 -3.34
N PHE A 24 -21.60 26.79 -2.47
CA PHE A 24 -21.98 26.64 -1.06
C PHE A 24 -20.91 27.32 -0.20
N GLU A 25 -21.28 28.41 0.45
CA GLU A 25 -20.32 29.27 1.15
C GLU A 25 -19.95 28.77 2.54
N ASP A 26 -20.82 27.94 3.13
CA ASP A 26 -20.62 27.34 4.44
C ASP A 26 -20.88 25.82 4.36
N ILE A 27 -21.76 25.27 5.19
CA ILE A 27 -22.01 23.83 5.27
C ILE A 27 -23.11 23.41 4.29
N VAL A 28 -22.82 22.35 3.53
CA VAL A 28 -23.82 21.52 2.87
C VAL A 28 -23.82 20.11 3.47
N ALA A 29 -24.97 19.66 3.96
CA ALA A 29 -25.12 18.38 4.64
C ALA A 29 -25.95 17.38 3.83
N PHE A 30 -25.45 16.16 3.72
CA PHE A 30 -26.13 14.99 3.14
C PHE A 30 -26.02 13.79 4.10
N GLN A 31 -25.94 14.05 5.40
CA GLN A 31 -25.83 12.99 6.40
C GLN A 31 -27.07 12.10 6.34
N GLU A 32 -26.87 10.79 6.27
CA GLU A 32 -27.95 9.78 6.17
C GLU A 32 -28.87 9.96 4.94
N ALA A 33 -28.46 10.76 3.95
CA ALA A 33 -29.17 10.89 2.68
C ALA A 33 -29.02 9.61 1.84
N ARG A 34 -30.02 9.30 1.01
CA ARG A 34 -30.00 8.15 0.10
C ARG A 34 -30.00 8.60 -1.35
N PHE A 35 -29.07 8.08 -2.14
CA PHE A 35 -28.90 8.40 -3.55
C PHE A 35 -29.14 7.17 -4.42
N LYS A 36 -30.26 7.17 -5.14
CA LYS A 36 -30.61 6.16 -6.14
C LYS A 36 -30.13 6.52 -7.55
N GLY A 37 -29.87 7.80 -7.79
CA GLY A 37 -29.27 8.33 -9.00
C GLY A 37 -27.96 9.06 -8.70
N ASP A 38 -27.25 9.44 -9.76
CA ASP A 38 -25.95 10.10 -9.67
C ASP A 38 -25.99 11.40 -8.84
N LEU A 39 -24.88 11.67 -8.15
CA LEU A 39 -24.64 12.91 -7.42
C LEU A 39 -23.59 13.74 -8.16
N ASN A 40 -23.99 14.92 -8.62
CA ASN A 40 -23.16 15.75 -9.50
C ASN A 40 -22.79 17.09 -8.87
N PHE A 41 -21.51 17.26 -8.55
CA PHE A 41 -20.92 18.52 -8.08
C PHE A 41 -19.97 19.17 -9.09
N LYS A 42 -20.05 18.79 -10.38
CA LYS A 42 -19.12 19.27 -11.40
C LYS A 42 -19.00 20.79 -11.41
N GLY A 43 -17.79 21.30 -11.24
CA GLY A 43 -17.52 22.75 -11.21
C GLY A 43 -18.12 23.50 -10.03
N ALA A 44 -18.58 22.81 -8.97
CA ALA A 44 -19.08 23.45 -7.76
C ALA A 44 -17.94 23.92 -6.86
N THR A 45 -18.22 24.91 -6.03
CA THR A 45 -17.32 25.38 -4.95
C THR A 45 -18.02 25.16 -3.61
N ILE A 46 -17.40 24.39 -2.72
CA ILE A 46 -18.00 23.95 -1.47
C ILE A 46 -17.05 24.15 -0.30
N SER A 47 -17.43 24.97 0.67
CA SER A 47 -16.63 25.17 1.89
C SER A 47 -16.58 23.90 2.75
N ALA A 48 -17.73 23.33 3.10
CA ALA A 48 -17.80 22.07 3.84
C ALA A 48 -18.92 21.16 3.34
N LEU A 49 -18.58 19.94 2.94
CA LEU A 49 -19.50 18.88 2.51
C LEU A 49 -19.53 17.78 3.58
N LEU A 50 -20.66 17.60 4.26
CA LEU A 50 -20.88 16.51 5.21
C LEU A 50 -21.63 15.38 4.53
N PHE A 51 -21.05 14.20 4.48
CA PHE A 51 -21.58 13.06 3.71
C PHE A 51 -21.51 11.75 4.50
N GLU A 52 -21.39 11.86 5.82
CA GLU A 52 -21.28 10.73 6.73
C GLU A 52 -22.56 9.88 6.71
N LYS A 53 -22.42 8.56 6.58
CA LYS A 53 -23.54 7.60 6.52
C LYS A 53 -24.51 7.84 5.36
N ALA A 54 -24.12 8.59 4.34
CA ALA A 54 -24.92 8.66 3.12
C ALA A 54 -24.90 7.29 2.43
N GLU A 55 -26.06 6.84 1.96
CA GLU A 55 -26.17 5.58 1.23
C GLU A 55 -26.22 5.85 -0.27
N LEU A 56 -25.34 5.18 -1.03
CA LEU A 56 -25.29 5.24 -2.48
C LEU A 56 -25.71 3.86 -3.02
N ASP A 57 -26.78 3.82 -3.82
CA ASP A 57 -27.20 2.58 -4.47
C ASP A 57 -26.12 2.10 -5.46
N LYS A 58 -26.14 0.79 -5.77
CA LYS A 58 -25.22 0.20 -6.76
C LYS A 58 -25.34 0.91 -8.10
N GLY A 59 -24.21 1.38 -8.63
CA GLY A 59 -24.13 2.09 -9.91
C GLY A 59 -24.31 3.61 -9.81
N THR A 60 -24.67 4.13 -8.64
CA THR A 60 -24.66 5.58 -8.37
C THR A 60 -23.23 6.12 -8.46
N ARG A 61 -23.03 7.25 -9.13
CA ARG A 61 -21.72 7.89 -9.26
C ARG A 61 -21.69 9.25 -8.59
N ILE A 62 -20.56 9.55 -7.93
CA ILE A 62 -20.22 10.88 -7.45
C ILE A 62 -19.30 11.54 -8.49
N ILE A 63 -19.76 12.66 -9.04
CA ILE A 63 -19.07 13.41 -10.09
C ILE A 63 -18.46 14.66 -9.45
N LEU A 64 -17.12 14.68 -9.35
CA LEU A 64 -16.33 15.74 -8.70
C LEU A 64 -15.41 16.50 -9.67
N ASN A 65 -15.64 16.36 -10.98
CA ASN A 65 -14.82 17.00 -12.00
C ASN A 65 -14.80 18.52 -11.80
N ASP A 66 -13.60 19.10 -11.75
CA ASP A 66 -13.40 20.54 -11.56
C ASP A 66 -14.07 21.10 -10.28
N THR A 67 -14.36 20.25 -9.29
CA THR A 67 -14.98 20.65 -8.03
C THR A 67 -13.92 21.11 -7.03
N ASP A 68 -14.14 22.27 -6.41
CA ASP A 68 -13.32 22.76 -5.31
C ASP A 68 -14.03 22.50 -3.98
N ILE A 69 -13.49 21.62 -3.15
CA ILE A 69 -14.01 21.32 -1.82
C ILE A 69 -12.93 21.57 -0.76
N SER A 70 -13.22 22.51 0.14
CA SER A 70 -12.29 22.83 1.23
C SER A 70 -12.28 21.77 2.33
N ARG A 71 -13.45 21.21 2.66
CA ARG A 71 -13.58 20.11 3.62
C ARG A 71 -14.67 19.14 3.20
N PHE A 72 -14.30 17.93 2.80
CA PHE A 72 -15.23 16.86 2.46
C PHE A 72 -15.14 15.74 3.50
N ARG A 73 -16.18 15.59 4.33
CA ARG A 73 -16.26 14.54 5.34
C ARG A 73 -17.04 13.35 4.81
N ALA A 74 -16.31 12.40 4.20
CA ALA A 74 -16.79 11.09 3.76
C ALA A 74 -15.67 10.07 3.98
N ARG A 75 -15.97 8.90 4.55
CA ARG A 75 -14.97 7.83 4.69
C ARG A 75 -14.66 7.24 3.32
N TRP A 76 -13.39 6.94 3.02
CA TRP A 76 -13.02 6.51 1.67
C TRP A 76 -13.68 5.18 1.30
N ASP A 77 -13.74 4.24 2.25
CA ASP A 77 -14.40 2.94 2.11
C ASP A 77 -15.90 3.02 1.84
N GLU A 78 -16.56 4.15 2.15
CA GLU A 78 -17.98 4.38 1.84
C GLU A 78 -18.19 4.89 0.40
N ILE A 79 -17.19 5.54 -0.20
CA ILE A 79 -17.35 6.24 -1.49
C ILE A 79 -16.48 5.67 -2.62
N GLU A 80 -15.51 4.81 -2.33
CA GLU A 80 -14.46 4.43 -3.29
C GLU A 80 -14.98 3.82 -4.60
N ASP A 81 -16.08 3.06 -4.53
CA ASP A 81 -16.71 2.42 -5.69
C ASP A 81 -17.64 3.37 -6.47
N HIS A 82 -17.91 4.56 -5.92
CA HIS A 82 -18.87 5.52 -6.47
C HIS A 82 -18.20 6.74 -7.10
N VAL A 83 -16.96 7.09 -6.72
CA VAL A 83 -16.27 8.25 -7.28
C VAL A 83 -15.90 8.00 -8.74
N LEU A 84 -16.43 8.83 -9.64
CA LEU A 84 -16.10 8.77 -11.06
C LEU A 84 -14.59 9.01 -11.27
N TRP A 85 -13.94 8.14 -12.05
CA TRP A 85 -12.51 8.26 -12.34
C TRP A 85 -12.17 9.57 -13.05
N GLU A 86 -11.48 10.45 -12.33
CA GLU A 86 -10.85 11.66 -12.83
C GLU A 86 -9.61 11.94 -11.97
N PRO A 87 -8.39 12.03 -12.54
CA PRO A 87 -7.16 12.19 -11.78
C PRO A 87 -7.16 13.38 -10.80
N GLY A 88 -7.69 14.53 -11.23
CA GLY A 88 -7.77 15.74 -10.40
C GLY A 88 -8.65 15.54 -9.16
N ALA A 89 -9.82 14.94 -9.33
CA ALA A 89 -10.75 14.63 -8.25
C ALA A 89 -10.12 13.70 -7.20
N TYR A 90 -9.45 12.63 -7.62
CA TYR A 90 -8.77 11.73 -6.69
C TYR A 90 -7.64 12.42 -5.92
N LEU A 91 -6.82 13.24 -6.58
CA LEU A 91 -5.76 13.99 -5.90
C LEU A 91 -6.31 15.04 -4.94
N ALA A 92 -7.42 15.69 -5.30
CA ALA A 92 -8.13 16.61 -4.40
C ALA A 92 -8.68 15.90 -3.15
N LEU A 93 -9.19 14.66 -3.30
CA LEU A 93 -9.62 13.82 -2.19
C LEU A 93 -8.46 13.41 -1.27
N VAL A 94 -7.32 13.01 -1.84
CA VAL A 94 -6.10 12.71 -1.07
C VAL A 94 -5.69 13.92 -0.22
N GLU A 95 -5.64 15.12 -0.82
CA GLU A 95 -5.29 16.34 -0.09
C GLU A 95 -6.35 16.72 0.95
N ASN A 96 -7.64 16.46 0.66
CA ASN A 96 -8.70 16.60 1.65
C ASN A 96 -8.50 15.68 2.87
N TYR A 97 -8.21 14.39 2.65
CA TYR A 97 -7.96 13.45 3.76
C TYR A 97 -6.73 13.83 4.58
N ARG A 98 -5.67 14.31 3.93
CA ARG A 98 -4.50 14.87 4.60
C ARG A 98 -4.86 16.05 5.51
N ARG A 99 -5.62 17.02 4.99
CA ARG A 99 -6.09 18.18 5.78
C ARG A 99 -7.00 17.80 6.95
N LEU A 100 -7.74 16.69 6.84
CA LEU A 100 -8.57 16.13 7.90
C LEU A 100 -7.78 15.31 8.94
N GLY A 101 -6.52 14.96 8.66
CA GLY A 101 -5.73 14.05 9.49
C GLY A 101 -6.20 12.59 9.41
N TRP A 102 -6.90 12.20 8.35
CA TRP A 102 -7.42 10.84 8.14
C TRP A 102 -6.43 10.02 7.32
N SER A 103 -5.30 9.66 7.93
CA SER A 103 -4.15 9.05 7.24
C SER A 103 -4.48 7.74 6.52
N LYS A 104 -5.38 6.91 7.09
CA LYS A 104 -5.81 5.66 6.46
C LYS A 104 -6.55 5.91 5.13
N ASP A 105 -7.52 6.82 5.15
CA ASP A 105 -8.30 7.19 3.96
C ASP A 105 -7.43 7.90 2.91
N GLU A 106 -6.48 8.72 3.36
CA GLU A 106 -5.47 9.33 2.47
C GLU A 106 -4.70 8.26 1.70
N ASP A 107 -4.15 7.27 2.42
CA ASP A 107 -3.34 6.21 1.84
C ASP A 107 -4.16 5.26 0.95
N ASP A 108 -5.39 4.92 1.35
CA ASP A 108 -6.28 4.05 0.56
C ASP A 108 -6.77 4.76 -0.72
N CYS A 109 -7.16 6.04 -0.63
CA CYS A 109 -7.52 6.85 -1.79
C CYS A 109 -6.32 7.01 -2.75
N TYR A 110 -5.13 7.32 -2.23
CA TYR A 110 -3.91 7.41 -3.03
C TYR A 110 -3.54 6.07 -3.69
N TYR A 111 -3.67 4.96 -2.97
CA TYR A 111 -3.42 3.62 -3.50
C TYR A 111 -4.39 3.29 -4.65
N HIS A 112 -5.68 3.57 -4.47
CA HIS A 112 -6.69 3.35 -5.50
C HIS A 112 -6.42 4.23 -6.74
N TYR A 113 -6.11 5.52 -6.54
CA TYR A 113 -5.68 6.43 -7.60
C TYR A 113 -4.52 5.86 -8.43
N ARG A 114 -3.44 5.42 -7.77
CA ARG A 114 -2.25 4.89 -8.46
C ARG A 114 -2.54 3.63 -9.25
N LYS A 115 -3.46 2.78 -8.77
CA LYS A 115 -3.89 1.57 -9.45
C LYS A 115 -4.68 1.88 -10.73
N LEU A 116 -5.61 2.83 -10.67
CA LEU A 116 -6.39 3.27 -11.83
C LEU A 116 -5.52 4.01 -12.86
N ASP A 117 -4.62 4.90 -12.39
CA ASP A 117 -3.63 5.58 -13.24
C ASP A 117 -2.72 4.57 -13.96
N GLN A 118 -2.21 3.56 -13.25
CA GLN A 118 -1.42 2.49 -13.85
C GLN A 118 -2.23 1.68 -14.89
N ALA A 119 -3.50 1.38 -14.61
CA ALA A 119 -4.35 0.64 -15.53
C ALA A 119 -4.60 1.40 -16.83
N ALA A 120 -4.82 2.72 -16.74
CA ALA A 120 -5.03 3.60 -17.89
C ALA A 120 -3.78 3.80 -18.78
N LYS A 121 -2.57 3.66 -18.21
CA LYS A 121 -1.31 3.82 -18.97
C LYS A 121 -1.08 2.71 -20.00
N LYS A 122 -0.53 3.11 -21.16
CA LYS A 122 0.02 2.17 -22.16
C LYS A 122 1.30 1.49 -21.63
N TRP A 123 1.62 0.31 -22.17
CA TRP A 123 2.83 -0.42 -21.79
C TRP A 123 4.09 0.40 -22.08
N SER A 124 4.86 0.69 -21.04
CA SER A 124 6.06 1.54 -21.07
C SER A 124 6.94 1.25 -19.85
N TRP A 125 8.17 1.74 -19.86
CA TRP A 125 9.07 1.66 -18.70
C TRP A 125 8.46 2.28 -17.44
N SER A 126 7.69 3.36 -17.58
CA SER A 126 6.96 3.96 -16.45
C SER A 126 5.94 2.98 -15.86
N LYS A 127 5.18 2.25 -16.69
CA LYS A 127 4.23 1.24 -16.22
C LYS A 127 4.92 0.08 -15.51
N ALA A 128 6.08 -0.37 -16.03
CA ALA A 128 6.86 -1.43 -15.38
C ALA A 128 7.36 -1.02 -13.99
N ILE A 129 7.86 0.21 -13.84
CA ILE A 129 8.27 0.77 -12.54
C ILE A 129 7.07 0.90 -11.61
N ASP A 130 5.91 1.38 -12.10
CA ASP A 130 4.69 1.45 -11.30
C ASP A 130 4.25 0.05 -10.82
N ILE A 131 4.35 -0.98 -11.66
CA ILE A 131 4.02 -2.37 -11.29
C ILE A 131 5.01 -2.88 -10.23
N LEU A 132 6.30 -2.59 -10.38
CA LEU A 132 7.31 -2.97 -9.39
C LEU A 132 7.06 -2.28 -8.04
N ALA A 133 6.70 -0.99 -8.04
CA ALA A 133 6.36 -0.26 -6.83
C ALA A 133 5.06 -0.76 -6.18
N TRP A 134 4.08 -1.17 -6.99
CA TRP A 134 2.86 -1.81 -6.51
C TRP A 134 3.18 -3.14 -5.79
N LEU A 135 3.93 -4.02 -6.44
CA LEU A 135 4.23 -5.35 -5.92
C LEU A 135 5.17 -5.30 -4.71
N SER A 136 6.15 -4.40 -4.69
CA SER A 136 7.16 -4.38 -3.62
C SER A 136 6.68 -3.66 -2.36
N CYS A 137 6.03 -2.49 -2.50
CA CYS A 137 5.73 -1.62 -1.37
C CYS A 137 4.36 -0.95 -1.43
N GLY A 138 3.47 -1.43 -2.32
CA GLY A 138 2.12 -0.90 -2.51
C GLY A 138 2.11 0.60 -2.80
N TYR A 139 2.94 1.05 -3.76
CA TYR A 139 3.14 2.47 -4.09
C TYR A 139 3.68 3.33 -2.93
N GLY A 140 4.33 2.69 -1.96
CA GLY A 140 4.96 3.36 -0.84
C GLY A 140 4.02 3.69 0.32
N VAL A 141 2.78 3.18 0.31
CA VAL A 141 1.79 3.40 1.38
C VAL A 141 1.42 2.10 2.12
N ARG A 142 1.92 0.93 1.67
CA ARG A 142 1.63 -0.38 2.30
C ARG A 142 2.91 -1.12 2.67
N PRO A 143 3.54 -0.83 3.83
CA PRO A 143 4.78 -1.48 4.26
C PRO A 143 4.65 -3.01 4.41
N GLY A 144 3.43 -3.52 4.62
CA GLY A 144 3.16 -4.96 4.70
C GLY A 144 3.60 -5.75 3.46
N TYR A 145 3.67 -5.13 2.27
CA TYR A 145 4.13 -5.79 1.05
C TYR A 145 5.63 -6.12 1.16
N ALA A 146 6.43 -5.18 1.64
CA ALA A 146 7.87 -5.39 1.82
C ALA A 146 8.15 -6.46 2.88
N LEU A 147 7.35 -6.51 3.96
CA LEU A 147 7.43 -7.58 4.97
C LEU A 147 7.07 -8.96 4.39
N ALA A 148 6.01 -9.05 3.59
CA ALA A 148 5.60 -10.30 2.96
C ALA A 148 6.68 -10.81 1.98
N TRP A 149 7.27 -9.93 1.18
CA TRP A 149 8.39 -10.29 0.29
C TRP A 149 9.65 -10.67 1.05
N SER A 150 9.91 -10.04 2.20
CA SER A 150 11.02 -10.42 3.08
C SER A 150 10.85 -11.86 3.58
N LEU A 151 9.67 -12.19 4.11
CA LEU A 151 9.35 -13.54 4.57
C LEU A 151 9.42 -14.56 3.43
N PHE A 152 8.85 -14.24 2.27
CA PHE A 152 8.92 -15.10 1.09
C PHE A 152 10.36 -15.38 0.66
N THR A 153 11.21 -14.34 0.62
CA THR A 153 12.62 -14.45 0.26
C THR A 153 13.35 -15.40 1.21
N ILE A 154 13.18 -15.22 2.53
CA ILE A 154 13.80 -16.08 3.55
C ILE A 154 13.35 -17.54 3.39
N LEU A 155 12.06 -17.78 3.17
CA LEU A 155 11.55 -19.14 2.96
C LEU A 155 12.10 -19.77 1.67
N CYS A 156 12.13 -19.02 0.57
CA CYS A 156 12.64 -19.51 -0.71
C CYS A 156 14.13 -19.85 -0.67
N PHE A 157 14.98 -18.95 -0.16
CA PHE A 157 16.41 -19.21 -0.05
C PHE A 157 16.72 -20.29 0.98
N GLY A 158 16.01 -20.32 2.12
CA GLY A 158 16.08 -21.41 3.08
C GLY A 158 15.79 -22.79 2.45
N LEU A 159 14.79 -22.89 1.57
CA LEU A 159 14.51 -24.12 0.82
C LEU A 159 15.60 -24.47 -0.20
N VAL A 160 16.17 -23.47 -0.90
CA VAL A 160 17.29 -23.67 -1.83
C VAL A 160 18.51 -24.23 -1.10
N PHE A 161 18.86 -23.67 0.06
CA PHE A 161 20.00 -24.15 0.85
C PHE A 161 19.76 -25.53 1.47
N TRP A 162 18.53 -25.80 1.91
CA TRP A 162 18.14 -27.10 2.46
C TRP A 162 18.24 -28.21 1.40
N LYS A 163 17.63 -28.01 0.23
CA LYS A 163 17.60 -29.01 -0.85
C LYS A 163 18.96 -29.18 -1.53
N GLY A 164 19.75 -28.11 -1.60
CA GLY A 164 21.03 -28.10 -2.28
C GLY A 164 22.23 -28.55 -1.44
N ASP A 165 22.00 -29.02 -0.20
CA ASP A 165 23.04 -29.33 0.81
C ASP A 165 24.14 -28.25 0.87
N GLY A 166 23.69 -26.99 0.76
CA GLY A 166 24.54 -25.86 0.37
C GLY A 166 25.33 -25.23 1.49
N ILE A 167 25.07 -25.65 2.72
CA ILE A 167 25.60 -25.08 3.95
C ILE A 167 26.29 -26.21 4.72
N ARG A 168 27.49 -25.95 5.25
CA ARG A 168 28.12 -26.84 6.23
C ARG A 168 28.34 -26.10 7.54
N ARG A 169 28.20 -26.83 8.65
CA ARG A 169 28.55 -26.33 9.97
C ARG A 169 30.06 -26.11 10.01
N SER A 170 30.47 -24.91 10.40
CA SER A 170 31.85 -24.54 10.67
C SER A 170 32.34 -25.37 11.87
N SER A 171 33.28 -26.29 11.65
CA SER A 171 33.84 -27.18 12.67
C SER A 171 34.96 -26.55 13.50
N ARG A 172 34.99 -25.22 13.68
CA ARG A 172 36.00 -24.56 14.52
C ARG A 172 35.42 -24.10 15.86
N PRO A 173 35.55 -24.89 16.94
CA PRO A 173 35.41 -24.34 18.28
C PRO A 173 36.55 -23.36 18.52
N LEU A 174 36.24 -22.14 18.99
CA LEU A 174 37.25 -21.15 19.37
C LEU A 174 38.05 -21.57 20.63
N SER A 175 37.57 -22.56 21.39
CA SER A 175 38.22 -23.04 22.62
C SER A 175 37.84 -24.50 22.90
N GLY A 176 38.56 -25.48 22.33
CA GLY A 176 38.37 -26.90 22.65
C GLY A 176 39.14 -27.80 21.68
N PRO A 177 39.58 -29.01 22.10
CA PRO A 177 40.30 -29.92 21.21
C PRO A 177 39.42 -30.25 20.01
N ALA A 178 40.02 -30.34 18.83
CA ALA A 178 39.34 -30.69 17.61
C ALA A 178 38.64 -32.05 17.79
N GLU A 179 37.32 -32.05 17.90
CA GLU A 179 36.54 -33.27 17.78
C GLU A 179 36.69 -33.76 16.34
N GLU A 180 37.60 -34.72 16.15
CA GLU A 180 37.59 -35.66 15.04
C GLU A 180 36.24 -36.38 15.03
N ASP A 181 35.63 -36.47 13.85
CA ASP A 181 34.41 -37.23 13.53
C ASP A 181 33.09 -36.75 14.15
N SER A 182 32.62 -35.56 13.74
CA SER A 182 31.18 -35.40 13.49
C SER A 182 30.93 -35.56 11.99
N PHE A 183 30.24 -36.64 11.61
CA PHE A 183 29.68 -36.82 10.27
C PHE A 183 29.03 -35.51 9.79
N PRO A 184 29.12 -35.14 8.49
CA PRO A 184 28.45 -33.94 8.01
C PRO A 184 26.96 -34.06 8.31
N GLU A 185 26.54 -33.36 9.37
CA GLU A 185 25.16 -33.35 9.81
C GLU A 185 24.35 -32.77 8.66
N ARG A 186 23.45 -33.57 8.09
CA ARG A 186 22.61 -33.15 6.96
C ARG A 186 21.94 -31.83 7.34
N VAL A 187 21.96 -30.87 6.43
CA VAL A 187 21.34 -29.57 6.66
C VAL A 187 19.87 -29.79 7.04
N THR A 188 19.51 -29.46 8.28
CA THR A 188 18.11 -29.47 8.71
C THR A 188 17.43 -28.22 8.19
N LEU A 189 16.16 -28.32 7.79
CA LEU A 189 15.37 -27.18 7.30
C LEU A 189 15.42 -25.97 8.24
N ARG A 190 15.36 -26.21 9.56
CA ARG A 190 15.48 -25.18 10.59
C ARG A 190 16.82 -24.43 10.51
N ASN A 191 17.93 -25.14 10.29
CA ASN A 191 19.26 -24.54 10.19
C ASN A 191 19.41 -23.76 8.88
N ALA A 192 18.82 -24.25 7.78
CA ALA A 192 18.80 -23.53 6.51
C ALA A 192 17.98 -22.23 6.58
N LEU A 193 16.82 -22.26 7.25
CA LEU A 193 16.00 -21.06 7.49
C LEU A 193 16.70 -20.07 8.40
N PHE A 194 17.35 -20.53 9.46
CA PHE A 194 18.17 -19.69 10.33
C PHE A 194 19.31 -19.02 9.55
N PHE A 195 20.02 -19.78 8.73
CA PHE A 195 21.09 -19.25 7.87
C PHE A 195 20.59 -18.20 6.88
N SER A 196 19.49 -18.49 6.17
CA SER A 196 18.84 -17.54 5.25
C SER A 196 18.40 -16.26 5.98
N THR A 197 17.85 -16.37 7.19
CA THR A 197 17.51 -15.20 8.01
C THR A 197 18.74 -14.34 8.35
N MET A 198 19.85 -14.97 8.72
CA MET A 198 21.11 -14.27 9.01
C MET A 198 21.63 -13.53 7.77
N VAL A 199 21.68 -14.21 6.61
CA VAL A 199 22.10 -13.62 5.33
C VAL A 199 21.19 -12.45 4.93
N PHE A 200 19.87 -12.64 5.04
CA PHE A 200 18.88 -11.61 4.74
C PHE A 200 19.07 -10.35 5.60
N LEU A 201 19.31 -10.53 6.90
CA LEU A 201 19.59 -9.44 7.85
C LEU A 201 21.01 -8.87 7.72
N SER A 202 21.79 -9.31 6.73
CA SER A 202 23.19 -8.96 6.54
C SER A 202 24.08 -9.24 7.77
N GLN A 203 23.67 -10.20 8.61
CA GLN A 203 24.48 -10.71 9.70
C GLN A 203 25.32 -11.87 9.18
N GLY A 204 26.65 -11.74 9.28
CA GLY A 204 27.57 -12.79 8.82
C GLY A 204 27.29 -14.12 9.54
N PRO A 205 27.00 -15.21 8.82
CA PRO A 205 26.75 -16.50 9.47
C PRO A 205 28.06 -17.02 10.06
N ILE A 206 28.15 -17.03 11.39
CA ILE A 206 29.37 -17.44 12.13
C ILE A 206 29.51 -18.97 12.12
N ASP A 207 28.39 -19.68 12.27
CA ASP A 207 28.37 -21.13 12.46
C ASP A 207 28.27 -21.93 11.15
N PHE A 208 28.00 -21.26 10.03
CA PHE A 208 27.58 -21.90 8.79
C PHE A 208 28.25 -21.24 7.60
N LEU A 209 28.88 -22.05 6.73
CA LEU A 209 29.59 -21.56 5.55
C LEU A 209 28.93 -22.05 4.26
N PRO A 210 28.68 -21.16 3.28
CA PRO A 210 28.14 -21.54 1.98
C PRO A 210 29.21 -22.23 1.12
N MET A 211 28.83 -23.34 0.49
CA MET A 211 29.73 -24.17 -0.33
C MET A 211 29.46 -24.00 -1.83
N GLY A 212 30.53 -23.90 -2.63
CA GLY A 212 30.45 -23.89 -4.10
C GLY A 212 29.55 -22.78 -4.66
N ARG A 213 28.59 -23.16 -5.50
CA ARG A 213 27.67 -22.22 -6.19
C ARG A 213 26.73 -21.47 -5.23
N HIS A 214 26.52 -21.99 -4.02
CA HIS A 214 25.65 -21.37 -3.02
C HIS A 214 26.17 -20.02 -2.49
N ARG A 215 27.46 -19.72 -2.71
CA ARG A 215 28.04 -18.39 -2.43
C ARG A 215 27.36 -17.28 -3.23
N TYR A 216 26.98 -17.55 -4.49
CA TYR A 216 26.27 -16.56 -5.31
C TYR A 216 24.84 -16.33 -4.81
N TYR A 217 24.17 -17.37 -4.30
CA TYR A 217 22.84 -17.24 -3.71
C TYR A 217 22.87 -16.43 -2.42
N VAL A 218 23.92 -16.58 -1.60
CA VAL A 218 24.12 -15.74 -0.40
C VAL A 218 24.29 -14.26 -0.77
N ILE A 219 25.09 -13.95 -1.79
CA ILE A 219 25.27 -12.57 -2.26
C ILE A 219 23.94 -12.00 -2.78
N LEU A 220 23.22 -12.79 -3.58
CA LEU A 220 21.93 -12.39 -4.14
C LEU A 220 20.90 -12.12 -3.05
N GLU A 221 20.75 -13.04 -2.09
CA GLU A 221 19.86 -12.90 -0.95
C GLU A 221 20.22 -11.69 -0.08
N GLY A 222 21.50 -11.45 0.18
CA GLY A 222 21.95 -10.27 0.93
C GLY A 222 21.59 -8.95 0.24
N ILE A 223 21.82 -8.84 -1.08
CA ILE A 223 21.42 -7.66 -1.86
C ILE A 223 19.89 -7.48 -1.83
N THR A 224 19.13 -8.55 -2.07
CA THR A 224 17.67 -8.50 -2.03
C THR A 224 17.14 -8.13 -0.65
N GLY A 225 17.71 -8.70 0.41
CA GLY A 225 17.33 -8.41 1.78
C GLY A 225 17.58 -6.96 2.18
N TRP A 226 18.73 -6.41 1.80
CA TRP A 226 19.04 -5.00 2.04
C TRP A 226 18.08 -4.05 1.32
N LEU A 227 17.74 -4.34 0.06
CA LEU A 227 16.77 -3.56 -0.71
C LEU A 227 15.36 -3.64 -0.11
N LEU A 228 14.90 -4.83 0.29
CA LEU A 228 13.58 -5.01 0.91
C LEU A 228 13.49 -4.34 2.29
N LEU A 229 14.56 -4.41 3.08
CA LEU A 229 14.63 -3.72 4.37
C LEU A 229 14.60 -2.20 4.18
N ALA A 230 15.35 -1.66 3.21
CA ALA A 230 15.32 -0.24 2.88
C ALA A 230 13.92 0.20 2.44
N LEU A 231 13.26 -0.56 1.56
CA LEU A 231 11.88 -0.30 1.16
C LEU A 231 10.91 -0.33 2.34
N PHE A 232 11.03 -1.32 3.22
CA PHE A 232 10.22 -1.43 4.43
C PHE A 232 10.40 -0.20 5.33
N LEU A 233 11.64 0.22 5.60
CA LEU A 233 11.92 1.37 6.46
C LEU A 233 11.43 2.69 5.85
N VAL A 234 11.65 2.90 4.55
CA VAL A 234 11.18 4.11 3.84
C VAL A 234 9.65 4.19 3.84
N THR A 235 8.97 3.07 3.59
CA THR A 235 7.50 3.04 3.61
C THR A 235 6.93 3.20 5.01
N LEU A 236 7.53 2.54 6.01
CA LEU A 236 7.12 2.69 7.40
C LEU A 236 7.32 4.12 7.88
N GLY A 237 8.47 4.73 7.59
CA GLY A 237 8.75 6.12 7.93
C GLY A 237 7.76 7.08 7.29
N ARG A 238 7.42 6.88 6.00
CA ARG A 238 6.41 7.68 5.31
C ARG A 238 5.02 7.54 5.92
N VAL A 239 4.65 6.38 6.48
CA VAL A 239 3.34 6.17 7.11
C VAL A 239 3.31 6.73 8.53
N MET A 240 4.43 6.69 9.26
CA MET A 240 4.50 7.13 10.66
C MET A 240 4.78 8.63 10.87
N ILE A 241 5.47 9.30 9.94
CA ILE A 241 6.00 10.67 10.13
C ILE A 241 5.08 11.75 9.53
N ARG A 242 3.89 11.39 9.06
CA ARG A 242 2.93 12.36 8.47
C ARG A 242 2.14 13.13 9.52
#